data_AF-A0A381FHP2-F1
#
_entry.id   AF-A0A381FHP2-F1
#
_cell.length_a   1.000
_cell.length_b   1.000
_cell.length_c   1.000
_cell.angle_alpha   90.00
_cell.angle_beta   90.00
_cell.angle_gamma   90.00
#
_symmetry.space_group_name_H-M   'P 1'
#
loop_
_entity.id
_entity.type
_entity.pdbx_description
1 polymer ?
#
loop_
_entity_poly.entity_id
_entity_poly.type
_entity_poly.pdbx_seq_one_letter_code
_entity_poly.pdbx_strand_id
1 'polypeptide(L)'
;MGGNAQNMADNSLKNTKVIVNEIKNYHRGSKNKPLYVVMILGEINGRAFGINKYLSVMDTELGIESDEILLKNRKMTREEAIAKLKEAKELLEIDMMSKEEFEELKKNLAPIITTSN
;
A
#
# COMPACT_ATOMS: atom_id res chain seq x y z
N MET A 1 7.97 34.78 6.11
CA MET A 1 8.61 33.56 5.55
C MET A 1 9.74 33.17 6.48
N GLY A 2 9.58 32.06 7.19
CA GLY A 2 10.61 31.48 8.06
C GLY A 2 10.45 29.97 7.98
N GLY A 3 10.75 29.41 6.81
CA GLY A 3 10.65 27.99 6.55
C GLY A 3 11.83 27.29 7.21
N ASN A 4 11.71 26.95 8.49
CA ASN A 4 12.61 25.95 9.07
C ASN A 4 12.52 24.71 8.19
N ALA A 5 13.66 24.21 7.73
CA ALA A 5 13.73 22.97 6.99
C ALA A 5 13.01 21.88 7.80
N GLN A 6 12.15 21.10 7.14
CA GLN A 6 11.53 19.96 7.81
C GLN A 6 12.63 19.01 8.25
N ASN A 7 12.60 18.59 9.51
CA ASN A 7 13.47 17.52 9.99
C ASN A 7 13.03 16.22 9.35
N MET A 8 13.74 15.82 8.30
CA MET A 8 13.47 14.59 7.54
C MET A 8 14.14 13.38 8.19
N ALA A 9 13.64 12.19 7.84
CA ALA A 9 14.27 10.93 8.21
C ALA A 9 15.70 10.84 7.66
N ASP A 10 16.61 10.26 8.45
CA ASP A 10 17.98 10.01 8.05
C ASP A 10 18.09 8.75 7.17
N ASN A 11 19.04 8.76 6.22
CA ASN A 11 19.26 7.64 5.30
C ASN A 11 19.67 6.33 5.99
N SER A 12 20.12 6.38 7.24
CA SER A 12 20.39 5.20 8.08
C SER A 12 19.16 4.30 8.30
N LEU A 13 17.95 4.81 8.09
CA LEU A 13 16.70 4.05 8.21
C LEU A 13 16.36 3.24 6.95
N LYS A 14 17.15 3.36 5.87
CA LYS A 14 16.93 2.60 4.65
C LYS A 14 16.97 1.08 4.92
N ASN A 15 16.13 0.32 4.22
CA ASN A 15 15.95 -1.13 4.36
C ASN A 15 15.46 -1.60 5.74
N THR A 16 15.03 -0.70 6.62
CA THR A 16 14.34 -1.09 7.85
C THR A 16 12.87 -1.39 7.56
N LYS A 17 12.27 -2.25 8.39
CA LYS A 17 10.84 -2.58 8.32
C LYS A 17 10.17 -2.16 9.62
N VAL A 18 9.00 -1.54 9.49
CA VAL A 18 8.21 -1.07 10.62
C VAL A 18 6.73 -1.23 10.31
N ILE A 19 5.91 -1.35 11.35
CA ILE A 19 4.46 -1.39 11.22
C ILE A 19 3.92 0.02 11.45
N VAL A 20 2.96 0.44 10.62
CA VAL A 20 2.20 1.68 10.85
C VAL A 20 1.40 1.51 12.14
N ASN A 21 1.66 2.38 13.12
CA ASN A 21 1.01 2.34 14.42
C ASN A 21 -0.32 3.10 14.42
N GLU A 22 -0.38 4.23 13.71
CA GLU A 22 -1.58 5.07 13.66
C GLU A 22 -1.73 5.69 12.26
N ILE A 23 -2.97 5.84 11.80
CA ILE A 23 -3.31 6.57 10.58
C ILE A 23 -4.19 7.75 10.96
N LYS A 24 -3.74 8.96 10.65
CA LYS A 24 -4.46 10.21 10.91
C LYS A 24 -4.98 10.80 9.61
N ASN A 25 -6.26 11.11 9.59
CA ASN A 25 -6.93 11.69 8.43
C ASN A 25 -7.58 13.02 8.81
N TYR A 26 -7.29 14.08 8.06
CA TYR A 26 -7.88 15.40 8.29
C TYR A 26 -7.87 16.24 7.02
N HIS A 27 -8.74 17.24 6.94
CA HIS A 27 -8.69 18.22 5.86
C HIS A 27 -7.73 19.36 6.20
N ARG A 28 -6.80 19.71 5.30
CA ARG A 28 -5.91 20.85 5.50
C ARG A 28 -6.63 22.17 5.19
N GLY A 29 -6.99 22.91 6.23
CA GLY A 29 -7.60 24.24 6.14
C GLY A 29 -9.13 24.23 6.01
N SER A 30 -9.68 23.60 4.97
CA SER A 30 -11.13 23.57 4.70
C SER A 30 -11.64 22.15 4.46
N LYS A 31 -12.85 21.85 4.95
CA LYS A 31 -13.55 20.57 4.77
C LYS A 31 -13.83 20.17 3.32
N ASN A 32 -13.76 21.13 2.38
CA ASN A 32 -14.00 20.86 0.96
C ASN A 32 -12.72 20.40 0.23
N LYS A 33 -11.56 20.42 0.89
CA LYS A 33 -10.32 19.94 0.29
C LYS A 33 -10.21 18.42 0.38
N PRO A 34 -9.39 17.76 -0.45
CA PRO A 34 -9.10 16.35 -0.30
C PRO A 34 -8.66 16.00 1.13
N LEU A 35 -9.01 14.79 1.56
CA LEU A 35 -8.62 14.27 2.86
C LEU A 35 -7.11 14.03 2.85
N TYR A 36 -6.40 14.63 3.79
CA TYR A 36 -4.97 14.44 3.94
C TYR A 36 -4.69 13.31 4.92
N VAL A 37 -3.92 12.33 4.47
CA VAL A 37 -3.60 11.09 5.19
C VAL A 37 -2.15 11.15 5.67
N VAL A 38 -1.95 10.94 6.97
CA VAL A 38 -0.63 10.83 7.60
C VAL A 38 -0.53 9.48 8.29
N MET A 39 0.51 8.73 7.96
CA MET A 39 0.81 7.47 8.65
C MET A 39 1.90 7.69 9.68
N ILE A 40 1.65 7.28 10.93
CA ILE A 40 2.63 7.33 12.01
C ILE A 40 3.22 5.94 12.17
N LEU A 41 4.53 5.86 12.04
CA LEU A 41 5.31 4.64 12.16
C LEU A 41 5.52 4.31 13.64
N GLY A 42 5.35 3.04 13.99
CA GLY A 42 5.69 2.52 15.32
C GLY A 42 7.20 2.40 15.50
N GLU A 43 7.65 1.84 16.62
CA GLU A 43 9.08 1.65 16.88
C GLU A 43 9.72 0.67 15.88
N ILE A 44 10.90 1.02 15.34
CA ILE A 44 11.69 0.09 14.53
C ILE A 44 12.35 -0.91 15.46
N ASN A 45 11.96 -2.18 15.38
CA ASN A 45 12.54 -3.25 16.22
C ASN A 45 12.53 -2.91 17.73
N GLY A 46 11.51 -2.20 18.21
CA GLY A 46 11.40 -1.76 19.62
C GLY A 46 12.33 -0.60 20.00
N ARG A 47 12.81 0.19 19.03
CA ARG A 47 13.63 1.39 19.26
C ARG A 47 12.93 2.65 18.73
N ALA A 48 13.06 3.74 19.48
CA ALA A 48 12.59 5.07 19.09
C ALA A 48 13.40 5.64 17.90
N PHE A 49 12.78 6.53 17.12
CA PHE A 49 13.40 7.26 16.01
C PHE A 49 14.25 8.43 16.51
N GLY A 50 15.37 8.13 17.18
CA GLY A 50 16.24 9.15 17.75
C GLY A 50 15.54 9.94 18.85
N ILE A 51 15.59 11.29 18.79
CA ILE A 51 14.93 12.17 19.78
C ILE A 51 13.40 12.13 19.65
N ASN A 52 12.89 11.86 18.44
CA ASN A 52 11.46 11.78 18.19
C ASN A 52 10.96 10.36 18.47
N LYS A 53 9.95 10.22 19.33
CA LYS A 53 9.37 8.91 19.65
C LYS A 53 8.70 8.23 18.43
N TYR A 54 8.36 9.00 17.39
CA TYR A 54 7.64 8.53 16.22
C TYR A 54 8.17 9.21 14.95
N LEU A 55 8.11 8.49 13.83
CA LEU A 55 8.32 9.02 12.48
C LEU A 55 6.98 9.00 11.74
N SER A 56 6.77 9.94 10.83
CA SER A 56 5.53 10.01 10.05
C SER A 56 5.80 10.06 8.55
N VAL A 57 5.01 9.31 7.79
CA VAL A 57 4.93 9.46 6.33
C VAL A 57 3.89 10.53 6.02
N MET A 58 4.36 11.61 5.39
CA MET A 58 3.56 12.79 5.08
C MET A 58 2.97 12.75 3.67
N ASP A 59 3.59 12.04 2.75
CA ASP A 59 3.05 11.78 1.41
C ASP A 59 2.70 10.31 1.29
N THR A 60 1.49 9.99 1.75
CA THR A 60 1.02 8.60 1.81
C THR A 60 0.78 8.03 0.40
N GLU A 61 0.31 8.86 -0.53
CA GLU A 61 0.02 8.42 -1.91
C GLU A 61 1.32 8.04 -2.61
N LEU A 62 2.32 8.92 -2.58
CA LEU A 62 3.64 8.63 -3.14
C LEU A 62 4.30 7.42 -2.48
N GLY A 63 4.16 7.26 -1.16
CA GLY A 63 4.70 6.10 -0.45
C GLY A 63 4.06 4.77 -0.87
N ILE A 64 2.78 4.77 -1.25
CA ILE A 64 2.11 3.59 -1.80
C ILE A 64 2.54 3.34 -3.24
N GLU A 65 2.62 4.38 -4.07
CA GLU A 65 3.01 4.27 -5.49
C GLU A 65 4.47 3.85 -5.70
N SER A 66 5.34 4.19 -4.74
CA SER A 66 6.77 3.84 -4.76
C SER A 66 7.09 2.49 -4.10
N ASP A 67 6.07 1.73 -3.69
CA ASP A 67 6.21 0.47 -2.94
C ASP A 67 6.94 0.60 -1.58
N GLU A 68 7.08 1.81 -1.04
CA GLU A 68 7.60 2.04 0.31
C GLU A 68 6.58 1.61 1.39
N ILE A 69 5.28 1.77 1.10
CA ILE A 69 4.17 1.37 1.97
C ILE A 69 3.47 0.14 1.37
N LEU A 70 3.59 -0.99 2.06
CA LEU A 70 2.92 -2.24 1.69
C LEU A 70 1.60 -2.42 2.45
N LEU A 71 0.49 -2.37 1.72
CA LEU A 71 -0.84 -2.66 2.25
C LEU A 71 -1.08 -4.18 2.31
N LYS A 72 -0.71 -4.80 3.44
CA LYS A 72 -0.77 -6.28 3.61
C LYS A 72 -2.13 -6.92 3.34
N ASN A 73 -3.22 -6.20 3.61
CA ASN A 73 -4.60 -6.70 3.52
C ASN A 73 -5.42 -5.91 2.49
N ARG A 74 -4.79 -5.27 1.49
CA ARG A 74 -5.55 -4.59 0.44
C ARG A 74 -6.38 -5.60 -0.34
N LYS A 75 -7.60 -5.21 -0.70
CA LYS A 75 -8.38 -5.98 -1.67
C LYS A 75 -7.68 -5.88 -3.02
N MET A 76 -7.66 -6.99 -3.75
CA MET A 76 -7.20 -7.01 -5.14
C MET A 76 -8.07 -6.06 -5.96
N THR A 77 -7.43 -5.21 -6.76
CA THR A 77 -8.13 -4.32 -7.69
C THR A 77 -8.69 -5.10 -8.87
N ARG A 78 -9.64 -4.51 -9.59
CA ARG A 78 -10.19 -5.10 -10.82
C ARG A 78 -9.10 -5.36 -11.86
N GLU A 79 -8.17 -4.42 -12.02
CA GLU A 79 -7.07 -4.51 -12.99
C GLU A 79 -6.12 -5.67 -12.63
N GLU A 80 -5.74 -5.79 -11.36
CA GLU A 80 -4.92 -6.91 -10.88
C GLU A 80 -5.62 -8.25 -11.06
N ALA A 81 -6.94 -8.32 -10.77
CA ALA A 81 -7.72 -9.54 -10.98
C ALA A 81 -7.77 -9.94 -12.46
N ILE A 82 -7.92 -8.98 -13.38
CA ILE A 82 -7.89 -9.23 -14.82
C ILE A 82 -6.49 -9.68 -15.27
N ALA A 83 -5.43 -9.02 -14.80
CA ALA A 83 -4.05 -9.40 -15.12
C ALA A 83 -3.74 -10.83 -14.67
N LYS A 84 -4.10 -11.17 -13.43
CA LYS A 84 -3.94 -12.52 -12.87
C LYS A 84 -4.72 -13.57 -13.66
N LEU A 85 -5.94 -13.25 -14.12
CA LEU A 85 -6.72 -14.16 -14.95
C LEU A 85 -6.10 -14.38 -16.34
N LYS A 86 -5.48 -13.35 -16.93
CA LYS A 86 -4.76 -13.47 -18.21
C LYS A 86 -3.51 -14.33 -18.06
N GLU A 87 -2.69 -14.08 -17.05
CA GLU A 87 -1.50 -14.88 -16.74
C GLU A 87 -1.87 -16.36 -16.51
N ALA A 88 -2.92 -16.63 -15.74
CA ALA A 88 -3.41 -17.99 -15.53
C ALA A 88 -3.87 -18.67 -16.83
N LYS A 89 -4.45 -17.90 -17.76
CA LYS A 89 -4.82 -18.42 -19.09
C LYS A 89 -3.59 -18.78 -19.91
N GLU A 90 -2.55 -17.94 -19.89
CA GLU A 90 -1.27 -18.23 -20.55
C GLU A 90 -0.62 -19.48 -19.96
N LEU A 91 -0.62 -19.63 -18.63
CA LEU A 91 -0.11 -20.83 -17.93
C LEU A 91 -0.88 -22.10 -18.30
N LEU A 92 -2.20 -22.01 -18.47
CA LEU A 92 -3.02 -23.12 -18.95
C LEU A 92 -2.67 -23.49 -20.40
N GLU A 93 -2.43 -22.50 -21.27
CA GLU A 93 -2.08 -22.71 -22.68
C GLU A 93 -0.71 -23.41 -22.86
N ILE A 94 0.21 -23.24 -21.90
CA ILE A 94 1.51 -23.91 -21.89
C ILE A 94 1.57 -25.15 -20.98
N ASP A 95 0.41 -25.69 -20.59
CA ASP A 95 0.27 -26.86 -19.72
C ASP A 95 0.99 -26.74 -18.35
N MET A 96 1.21 -25.51 -17.86
CA MET A 96 1.79 -25.23 -16.53
C MET A 96 0.72 -25.02 -15.44
N MET A 97 -0.56 -25.07 -15.81
CA MET A 97 -1.71 -25.01 -14.91
C MET A 97 -2.78 -25.98 -15.41
N SER A 98 -3.46 -26.67 -14.49
CA SER A 98 -4.58 -27.54 -14.86
C SER A 98 -5.84 -26.74 -15.19
N LYS A 99 -6.76 -27.34 -15.94
CA LYS A 99 -8.04 -26.72 -16.27
C LYS A 99 -8.89 -26.48 -15.03
N GLU A 100 -8.82 -27.38 -14.06
CA GLU A 100 -9.52 -27.29 -12.78
C GLU A 100 -9.03 -26.09 -11.96
N GLU A 101 -7.71 -25.91 -11.83
CA GLU A 101 -7.11 -24.75 -11.14
C GLU A 101 -7.51 -23.42 -11.81
N PHE A 102 -7.51 -23.39 -13.14
CA PHE A 102 -7.93 -22.20 -13.88
C PHE A 102 -9.40 -21.84 -13.64
N GLU A 103 -10.32 -22.79 -13.71
CA GLU A 103 -11.75 -22.52 -13.49
C GLU A 103 -12.05 -22.15 -12.03
N GLU A 104 -11.36 -22.75 -11.06
CA GLU A 104 -11.44 -22.35 -9.66
C GLU A 104 -10.97 -20.89 -9.46
N LEU A 105 -9.80 -20.55 -10.03
CA LEU A 105 -9.27 -19.19 -9.97
C LEU A 105 -10.23 -18.18 -10.61
N LYS A 106 -10.76 -18.50 -11.79
CA LYS A 106 -11.73 -17.68 -12.51
C LYS A 106 -13.00 -17.45 -11.71
N LYS A 107 -13.52 -18.47 -11.01
CA LYS A 107 -14.68 -18.34 -10.12
C LYS A 107 -14.39 -17.41 -8.94
N ASN A 108 -13.19 -17.49 -8.37
CA ASN A 108 -12.77 -16.64 -7.26
C ASN A 108 -12.54 -15.18 -7.68
N LEU A 109 -12.05 -14.94 -8.89
CA LEU A 109 -11.79 -13.60 -9.43
C LEU A 109 -13.04 -12.95 -10.04
N ALA A 110 -14.01 -13.73 -10.52
CA ALA A 110 -15.26 -13.26 -11.11
C ALA A 110 -15.98 -12.16 -10.30
N PRO A 111 -16.20 -12.28 -8.97
CA PRO A 111 -16.83 -11.22 -8.19
C PRO A 111 -16.01 -9.92 -8.16
N ILE A 112 -14.69 -9.99 -8.24
CA ILE A 112 -13.81 -8.81 -8.25
C ILE A 112 -13.87 -8.12 -9.62
N ILE A 113 -13.99 -8.90 -10.69
CA ILE A 113 -13.96 -8.40 -12.07
C ILE A 113 -15.32 -7.83 -12.52
N THR A 114 -16.42 -8.46 -12.09
CA THR A 114 -17.78 -8.14 -12.56
C THR A 114 -18.50 -7.14 -11.67
N THR A 115 -18.13 -7.01 -10.39
CA THR A 115 -18.68 -5.97 -9.51
C THR A 115 -18.19 -4.61 -10.00
N SER A 116 -19.11 -3.82 -10.56
CA SER A 116 -18.86 -2.42 -10.91
C SER A 116 -19.05 -1.59 -9.65
N ASN A 117 -17.96 -1.04 -9.09
CA ASN A 117 -18.03 0.09 -8.17
C ASN A 117 -18.10 1.38 -8.95
#